data_AF-A0A8T0X4W3-F1
#
_entry.id   AF-A0A8T0X4W3-F1
#
_cell.length_a   1.000
_cell.length_b   1.000
_cell.length_c   1.000
_cell.angle_alpha   90.00
_cell.angle_beta   90.00
_cell.angle_gamma   90.00
#
_symmetry.space_group_name_H-M   'P 1'
#
loop_
_entity.id
_entity.type
_entity.pdbx_description
1 polymer ?
#
loop_
_entity_poly.entity_id
_entity_poly.type
_entity_poly.pdbx_seq_one_letter_code
_entity_poly.pdbx_strand_id
1 'polypeptide(L)'
;MAWRYIKMAMCGTVAARRRKEEDLHATTIVACMDFGSKRRWGGSVPGHQVKKRKRDEINEQIMGNYFNDPPLYGDGLFRRRFRMRKSLFLRIVDEVSPSSDSTSFLALSAASWHNSES
;
A
#
# COMPACT_ATOMS: atom_id res chain seq x y z
N MET A 1 34.19 32.71 17.11
CA MET A 1 35.35 32.33 17.94
C MET A 1 35.08 32.41 19.45
N ALA A 2 34.27 33.35 19.96
CA ALA A 2 33.89 33.40 21.38
C ALA A 2 33.03 32.19 21.87
N TRP A 3 32.30 31.53 20.96
CA TRP A 3 31.46 30.37 21.30
C TRP A 3 32.27 29.16 21.83
N ARG A 4 33.52 29.00 21.38
CA ARG A 4 34.43 27.96 21.90
C ARG A 4 34.74 28.15 23.39
N TYR A 5 34.85 29.40 23.84
CA TYR A 5 35.21 29.74 25.21
C TYR A 5 34.03 29.60 26.18
N ILE A 6 32.81 29.93 25.73
CA ILE A 6 31.59 29.76 26.53
C ILE A 6 31.30 28.27 26.80
N LYS A 7 31.53 27.39 25.81
CA LYS A 7 31.31 25.94 25.94
C LYS A 7 32.33 25.26 26.86
N MET A 8 33.55 25.79 26.93
CA MET A 8 34.59 25.29 27.84
C MET A 8 34.43 25.77 29.28
N ALA A 9 33.79 26.92 29.51
CA ALA A 9 33.54 27.46 30.85
C ALA A 9 32.38 26.76 31.60
N MET A 10 31.43 26.17 30.87
CA MET A 10 30.19 25.60 31.44
C MET A 10 30.30 24.14 31.85
N CYS A 11 31.27 23.38 31.36
CA CYS A 11 31.39 21.96 31.64
C CYS A 11 32.81 21.66 32.11
N GLY A 12 33.01 21.65 33.43
CA GLY A 12 34.29 21.35 34.06
C GLY A 12 34.83 19.98 33.64
N THR A 13 36.15 19.84 33.66
CA THR A 13 36.94 18.66 33.22
C THR A 13 36.71 17.40 34.07
N VAL A 14 35.79 17.42 35.04
CA VAL A 14 35.50 16.33 35.97
C VAL A 14 34.70 15.20 35.31
N ALA A 15 34.01 15.45 34.19
CA ALA A 15 33.23 14.43 33.48
C ALA A 15 34.06 13.48 32.61
N ALA A 16 35.33 13.78 32.32
CA ALA A 16 36.11 13.07 31.28
C ALA A 16 36.63 11.67 31.69
N ARG A 17 36.47 11.23 32.95
CA ARG A 17 37.18 10.05 33.46
C ARG A 17 36.34 8.85 33.88
N ARG A 18 35.00 8.87 33.79
CA ARG A 18 34.18 7.82 34.42
C ARG A 18 32.97 7.33 33.65
N ARG A 19 33.09 7.05 32.35
CA ARG A 19 32.02 6.36 31.59
C ARG A 19 32.43 5.76 30.22
N LYS A 20 33.71 5.41 30.00
CA LYS A 20 34.16 4.97 28.66
C LYS A 20 33.50 3.69 28.15
N GLU A 21 33.10 2.79 29.04
CA GLU A 21 32.48 1.51 28.66
C GLU A 21 30.96 1.68 28.44
N GLU A 22 30.26 2.33 29.38
CA GLU A 22 28.84 2.67 29.24
C GLU A 22 28.56 3.61 28.07
N ASP A 23 29.43 4.58 27.81
CA ASP A 23 29.32 5.48 26.65
C ASP A 23 29.62 4.74 25.33
N LEU A 24 30.50 3.74 25.34
CA LEU A 24 30.77 2.89 24.16
C LEU A 24 29.60 1.94 23.90
N HIS A 25 28.99 1.37 24.94
CA HIS A 25 27.73 0.62 24.84
C HIS A 25 26.59 1.52 24.36
N ALA A 26 26.46 2.72 24.89
CA ALA A 26 25.46 3.69 24.42
C ALA A 26 25.71 4.11 22.96
N THR A 27 26.96 4.33 22.56
CA THR A 27 27.32 4.71 21.18
C THR A 27 27.09 3.57 20.19
N THR A 28 27.43 2.33 20.56
CA THR A 28 27.14 1.14 19.75
C THR A 28 25.64 0.87 19.68
N ILE A 29 24.89 1.03 20.79
CA ILE A 29 23.42 0.95 20.77
C ILE A 29 22.82 2.03 19.87
N VAL A 30 23.28 3.28 19.95
CA VAL A 30 22.80 4.38 19.09
C VAL A 30 23.21 4.20 17.62
N ALA A 31 24.37 3.61 17.34
CA ALA A 31 24.83 3.30 15.99
C ALA A 31 24.11 2.07 15.38
N CYS A 32 23.72 1.11 16.20
CA CYS A 32 22.91 -0.05 15.82
C CYS A 32 21.41 0.27 15.77
N MET A 33 20.97 1.36 16.43
CA MET A 33 19.63 1.91 16.23
C MET A 33 19.62 2.59 14.86
N ASP A 34 18.98 1.93 13.89
CA ASP A 34 18.66 2.48 12.57
C ASP A 34 17.72 3.69 12.71
N PHE A 35 18.24 4.83 13.13
CA PHE A 35 17.61 6.12 12.94
C PHE A 35 17.73 6.44 11.45
N GLY A 36 16.87 5.78 10.66
CA GLY A 36 16.82 5.90 9.22
C GLY A 36 16.97 7.36 8.84
N SER A 37 18.10 7.67 8.20
CA SER A 37 18.40 9.00 7.70
C SER A 37 17.15 9.51 6.98
N LYS A 38 16.62 10.66 7.41
CA LYS A 38 15.40 11.24 6.82
C LYS A 38 15.64 11.35 5.31
N ARG A 39 14.99 10.47 4.54
CA ARG A 39 15.23 10.35 3.10
C ARG A 39 14.75 11.65 2.45
N ARG A 40 15.58 12.24 1.58
CA ARG A 40 15.27 13.51 0.90
C ARG A 40 13.95 13.46 0.14
N TRP A 41 13.56 12.29 -0.37
CA TRP A 41 12.31 12.05 -1.09
C TRP A 41 11.67 10.73 -0.67
N GLY A 42 10.33 10.74 -0.63
CA GLY A 42 9.49 9.66 -0.10
C GLY A 42 9.70 8.32 -0.80
N GLY A 43 10.03 7.31 -0.02
CA GLY A 43 10.04 5.91 -0.42
C GLY A 43 9.30 5.08 0.63
N SER A 44 9.27 3.77 0.44
CA SER A 44 8.59 2.83 1.35
C SER A 44 8.99 3.08 2.80
N VAL A 45 7.99 3.36 3.65
CA VAL A 45 8.18 3.59 5.08
C VAL A 45 8.52 2.26 5.74
N PRO A 46 9.71 2.11 6.37
CA PRO A 46 10.04 0.91 7.13
C PRO A 46 8.96 0.65 8.19
N GLY A 47 8.51 -0.59 8.31
CA GLY A 47 7.38 -0.93 9.19
C GLY A 47 5.99 -0.71 8.57
N HIS A 48 5.88 -0.33 7.30
CA HIS A 48 4.59 -0.32 6.60
C HIS A 48 4.03 -1.74 6.47
N GLN A 49 2.87 -1.99 7.07
CA GLN A 49 2.17 -3.27 7.02
C GLN A 49 1.02 -3.22 6.01
N VAL A 50 1.07 -4.10 5.02
CA VAL A 50 -0.03 -4.27 4.06
C VAL A 50 -1.13 -5.09 4.74
N LYS A 51 -2.25 -4.43 5.06
CA LYS A 51 -3.43 -5.10 5.61
C LYS A 51 -4.22 -5.75 4.48
N LYS A 52 -4.52 -7.04 4.61
CA LYS A 52 -5.48 -7.73 3.73
C LYS A 52 -6.88 -7.19 4.03
N ARG A 53 -7.36 -6.30 3.16
CA ARG A 53 -8.75 -5.83 3.19
C ARG A 53 -9.61 -6.88 2.49
N LYS A 54 -10.84 -7.06 2.97
CA LYS A 54 -11.84 -7.93 2.35
C LYS A 54 -12.38 -7.31 1.05
N ARG A 55 -11.51 -7.20 0.05
CA ARG A 55 -11.78 -6.48 -1.20
C ARG A 55 -12.95 -7.09 -1.96
N ASP A 56 -13.00 -8.41 -2.00
CA ASP A 56 -14.03 -9.17 -2.74
C ASP A 56 -15.41 -8.99 -2.09
N GLU A 57 -15.49 -9.13 -0.76
CA GLU A 57 -16.72 -8.89 0.00
C GLU A 57 -17.23 -7.45 -0.17
N ILE A 58 -16.33 -6.46 -0.14
CA ILE A 58 -16.69 -5.06 -0.37
C ILE A 58 -17.18 -4.85 -1.82
N ASN A 59 -16.59 -5.54 -2.80
CA ASN A 59 -17.02 -5.44 -4.19
C ASN A 59 -18.44 -5.98 -4.36
N GLU A 60 -18.75 -7.16 -3.82
CA GLU A 60 -20.10 -7.73 -3.82
C GLU A 60 -21.11 -6.79 -3.17
N GLN A 61 -20.75 -6.19 -2.02
CA GLN A 61 -21.59 -5.20 -1.36
C GLN A 61 -21.84 -3.96 -2.23
N ILE A 62 -20.84 -3.46 -2.95
CA ILE A 62 -21.01 -2.32 -3.85
C ILE A 62 -21.96 -2.69 -5.00
N MET A 63 -21.78 -3.87 -5.60
CA MET A 63 -22.64 -4.38 -6.68
C MET A 63 -24.09 -4.52 -6.22
N GLY A 64 -24.30 -5.18 -5.07
CA GLY A 64 -25.64 -5.37 -4.49
C GLY A 64 -26.36 -4.06 -4.14
N ASN A 65 -25.64 -3.08 -3.59
CA ASN A 65 -26.26 -1.85 -3.12
C ASN A 65 -26.61 -0.85 -4.24
N TYR A 66 -25.85 -0.83 -5.34
CA TYR A 66 -25.94 0.23 -6.34
C TYR A 66 -26.30 -0.24 -7.75
N PHE A 67 -26.05 -1.51 -8.10
CA PHE A 67 -26.14 -1.99 -9.48
C PHE A 67 -27.16 -3.12 -9.68
N ASN A 68 -27.37 -3.99 -8.70
CA ASN A 68 -28.40 -5.03 -8.77
C ASN A 68 -29.80 -4.41 -8.79
N ASP A 69 -30.72 -4.97 -9.57
CA ASP A 69 -32.11 -4.51 -9.68
C ASP A 69 -33.01 -5.24 -8.65
N PRO A 70 -33.75 -4.53 -7.77
CA PRO A 70 -33.77 -3.07 -7.56
C PRO A 70 -32.60 -2.57 -6.71
N PRO A 71 -31.96 -1.43 -7.09
CA PRO A 71 -30.81 -0.91 -6.35
C PRO A 71 -31.26 -0.29 -5.03
N LEU A 72 -30.57 -0.62 -3.93
CA LEU A 72 -30.84 -0.05 -2.61
C LEU A 72 -30.62 1.47 -2.58
N TYR A 73 -29.64 1.96 -3.35
CA TYR A 73 -29.32 3.38 -3.43
C TYR A 73 -29.37 3.92 -4.87
N GLY A 74 -30.09 5.03 -5.02
CA GLY A 74 -30.18 5.76 -6.29
C GLY A 74 -28.85 6.40 -6.72
N ASP A 75 -28.82 6.86 -7.97
CA ASP A 75 -27.63 7.36 -8.65
C ASP A 75 -26.98 8.59 -7.99
N GLY A 76 -27.79 9.45 -7.36
CA GLY A 76 -27.30 10.62 -6.65
C GLY A 76 -26.36 10.26 -5.49
N LEU A 77 -26.67 9.19 -4.76
CA LEU A 77 -25.85 8.71 -3.65
C LEU A 77 -24.54 8.09 -4.13
N PHE A 78 -24.59 7.34 -5.25
CA PHE A 78 -23.38 6.81 -5.88
C PHE A 78 -22.43 7.93 -6.30
N ARG A 79 -22.96 8.97 -6.97
CA ARG A 79 -22.19 10.16 -7.36
C ARG A 79 -21.60 10.90 -6.16
N ARG A 80 -22.32 11.02 -5.04
CA ARG A 80 -21.80 11.66 -3.83
C ARG A 80 -20.67 10.85 -3.17
N ARG A 81 -20.80 9.51 -3.11
CA ARG A 81 -19.83 8.62 -2.45
C ARG A 81 -18.57 8.42 -3.28
N PHE A 82 -18.71 8.07 -4.56
CA PHE A 82 -17.58 7.71 -5.43
C PHE A 82 -17.14 8.84 -6.35
N ARG A 83 -17.87 9.97 -6.35
CA ARG A 83 -17.58 11.15 -7.18
C ARG A 83 -17.60 10.85 -8.70
N MET A 84 -18.29 9.78 -9.09
CA MET A 84 -18.42 9.29 -10.48
C MET A 84 -19.88 8.95 -10.81
N ARG A 85 -20.24 8.99 -12.09
CA ARG A 85 -21.54 8.47 -12.57
C ARG A 85 -21.49 6.94 -12.68
N LYS A 86 -22.60 6.25 -12.42
CA LYS A 86 -22.68 4.78 -12.54
C LYS A 86 -22.30 4.30 -13.96
N SER A 87 -22.75 5.00 -14.99
CA SER A 87 -22.42 4.67 -16.38
C SER A 87 -20.92 4.75 -16.71
N LEU A 88 -20.21 5.71 -16.11
CA LEU A 88 -18.76 5.82 -16.27
C LEU A 88 -18.06 4.65 -15.58
N PHE A 89 -18.53 4.27 -14.39
CA PHE A 89 -18.01 3.09 -13.70
C PHE A 89 -18.15 1.82 -14.54
N LEU A 90 -19.35 1.58 -15.11
CA LEU A 90 -19.58 0.42 -15.98
C LEU A 90 -18.66 0.43 -17.21
N ARG A 91 -18.45 1.58 -17.84
CA ARG A 91 -17.52 1.71 -18.98
C ARG A 91 -16.08 1.36 -18.58
N ILE A 92 -15.63 1.85 -17.43
CA ILE A 92 -14.27 1.53 -16.93
C ILE A 92 -14.16 0.04 -16.64
N VAL A 93 -15.18 -0.57 -16.03
CA VAL A 93 -15.19 -2.01 -15.77
C VAL A 93 -15.08 -2.77 -17.08
N ASP A 94 -15.90 -2.45 -18.07
CA ASP A 94 -15.91 -3.07 -19.40
C ASP A 94 -14.56 -2.93 -20.13
N GLU A 95 -13.91 -1.76 -20.04
CA GLU A 95 -12.59 -1.52 -20.64
C GLU A 95 -11.45 -2.23 -19.90
N VAL A 96 -11.54 -2.37 -18.57
CA VAL A 96 -10.50 -2.97 -17.71
C VAL A 96 -10.65 -4.48 -17.60
N SER A 97 -11.86 -5.02 -17.74
CA SER A 97 -12.06 -6.45 -17.94
C SER A 97 -11.88 -6.74 -19.43
N PRO A 98 -10.68 -7.13 -19.91
CA PRO A 98 -10.60 -7.69 -21.26
C PRO A 98 -11.67 -8.77 -21.31
N SER A 99 -12.56 -8.70 -22.31
CA SER A 99 -13.61 -9.68 -22.54
C SER A 99 -12.97 -11.04 -22.33
N SER A 100 -13.23 -11.64 -21.17
CA SER A 100 -12.59 -12.90 -20.81
C SER A 100 -13.07 -13.87 -21.86
N ASP A 101 -12.18 -14.17 -22.81
CA ASP A 101 -12.36 -15.04 -23.96
C ASP A 101 -12.97 -16.35 -23.45
N SER A 102 -14.29 -16.39 -23.36
CA SER A 102 -15.03 -17.53 -22.84
C SER A 102 -15.17 -18.60 -23.93
N THR A 103 -14.42 -18.46 -25.02
CA THR A 103 -14.47 -19.29 -26.22
C THR A 103 -13.13 -19.85 -26.64
N SER A 104 -12.00 -19.55 -25.96
CA SER A 104 -10.70 -20.10 -26.39
C SER A 104 -10.44 -21.53 -25.89
N PHE A 105 -10.78 -21.87 -24.64
CA PHE A 105 -10.55 -23.22 -24.10
C PHE A 105 -11.62 -24.26 -24.52
N LEU A 106 -12.88 -23.86 -24.71
CA LEU A 106 -13.94 -24.79 -25.15
C LEU A 106 -13.94 -25.00 -26.68
N ALA A 107 -13.49 -24.03 -27.49
CA ALA A 107 -13.42 -24.21 -28.95
C ALA A 107 -12.26 -25.11 -29.39
N LEU A 108 -11.10 -25.06 -28.70
CA LEU A 108 -9.97 -25.96 -28.98
C LEU A 108 -10.24 -27.41 -28.55
N SER A 109 -11.04 -27.62 -27.50
CA SER A 109 -11.48 -28.95 -27.06
C SER A 109 -12.44 -29.60 -28.07
N ALA A 110 -13.45 -28.87 -28.56
CA ALA A 110 -14.44 -29.41 -29.50
C ALA A 110 -13.85 -29.78 -30.88
N ALA A 111 -12.81 -29.08 -31.34
CA ALA A 111 -12.15 -29.37 -32.62
C ALA A 111 -11.28 -30.65 -32.58
N SER A 112 -10.87 -31.12 -31.39
CA SER A 112 -9.99 -32.30 -31.26
C SER A 112 -10.74 -33.64 -31.27
N TRP A 113 -12.06 -33.66 -31.11
CA TRP A 113 -12.85 -34.90 -30.99
C TRP A 113 -13.36 -35.46 -32.33
N HIS A 114 -13.22 -34.75 -33.46
CA HIS A 114 -13.74 -35.19 -34.75
C HIS A 114 -12.71 -35.87 -35.67
N ASN A 115 -11.51 -36.17 -35.17
CA ASN A 115 -10.40 -36.72 -35.97
C ASN A 115 -9.85 -38.07 -35.46
N SER A 116 -10.61 -38.80 -34.63
CA SER A 116 -10.22 -40.12 -34.11
C SER A 116 -11.04 -41.30 -34.65
N GLU A 117 -12.00 -41.07 -35.54
CA GLU A 117 -12.74 -42.14 -36.23
C GLU A 117 -12.43 -42.12 -37.74
N SER A 118 -11.29 -42.68 -38.13
CA SER A 118 -11.02 -43.19 -39.48
C SER A 118 -9.92 -44.25 -39.42
#